data_AF-A0A3C1HCW3-F1
#
_entry.id   AF-A0A3C1HCW3-F1
#
_cell.length_a   1.000
_cell.length_b   1.000
_cell.length_c   1.000
_cell.angle_alpha   90.00
_cell.angle_beta   90.00
_cell.angle_gamma   90.00
#
_symmetry.space_group_name_H-M   'P 1'
#
loop_
_entity.id
_entity.type
_entity.pdbx_description
1 polymer ?
#
loop_
_entity_poly.entity_id
_entity_poly.type
_entity_poly.pdbx_seq_one_letter_code
_entity_poly.pdbx_strand_id
1 'polypeptide(L)'
;DLLGDPGSPSLHYVGRYDYLKLDLVDWDHRNLHGKGVDYYGLMASTQPGVDPKAVDGSGFNLEGLAMAPGGGETAYVACRAPLAPAGSRVYALIIPVLNFTSLAGGNGPPGSAQFGMPIEMDLFGRGIRSIEGVGSNYLIIAGPPAPAVTNYPNDFRLYTWTGNPADAPQLRSTRLTGLNPEGIVELPLLPWSADREVQLLSDCGTRIWYGDGVITKELPEVNFKKCRLDWVSMGEVVLPEPVILGVDPEGSLLRIRWRGATGGRYRLQTTDDPASAAWSDLPGDITTRFPINTSRVAAGDQPHRFFRIMMLP
;
A
#
# COMPACT_ATOMS: atom_id res chain seq x y z
N ASP A 1 -7.86 13.69 20.87
CA ASP A 1 -8.36 14.69 19.91
C ASP A 1 -8.06 16.12 20.40
N LEU A 2 -7.94 17.10 19.50
CA LEU A 2 -7.61 18.51 19.79
C LEU A 2 -8.61 19.46 19.09
N LEU A 3 -9.21 20.40 19.82
CA LEU A 3 -10.07 21.45 19.27
C LEU A 3 -9.37 22.81 19.33
N GLY A 4 -9.58 23.68 18.33
CA GLY A 4 -9.05 25.05 18.29
C GLY A 4 -10.14 26.12 18.06
N ASP A 5 -9.96 27.31 18.65
CA ASP A 5 -10.80 28.49 18.44
C ASP A 5 -10.12 29.44 17.41
N PRO A 6 -10.80 29.85 16.33
CA PRO A 6 -10.23 30.74 15.30
C PRO A 6 -9.82 32.14 15.81
N GLY A 7 -10.27 32.57 17.00
CA GLY A 7 -9.88 33.87 17.59
C GLY A 7 -8.65 33.84 18.50
N SER A 8 -8.26 32.65 18.96
CA SER A 8 -7.10 32.40 19.83
C SER A 8 -6.81 30.90 19.77
N PRO A 9 -5.84 30.42 18.99
CA PRO A 9 -5.64 28.99 18.78
C PRO A 9 -5.08 28.33 20.05
N SER A 10 -5.97 27.94 20.97
CA SER A 10 -5.68 27.02 22.05
C SER A 10 -6.08 25.61 21.66
N LEU A 11 -5.18 24.64 21.82
CA LEU A 11 -5.47 23.22 21.62
C LEU A 11 -5.91 22.62 22.96
N HIS A 12 -7.13 22.08 23.01
CA HIS A 12 -7.65 21.40 24.20
C HIS A 12 -7.58 19.88 24.03
N TYR A 13 -6.93 19.19 24.97
CA TYR A 13 -6.94 17.73 25.00
C TYR A 13 -8.34 17.21 25.33
N VAL A 14 -8.92 16.43 24.41
CA VAL A 14 -10.27 15.85 24.55
C VAL A 14 -10.23 14.41 25.09
N GLY A 15 -9.22 13.62 24.72
CA GLY A 15 -9.15 12.19 25.06
C GLY A 15 -8.19 11.41 24.17
N ARG A 16 -8.06 10.11 24.48
CA ARG A 16 -7.32 9.11 23.69
C ARG A 16 -7.75 7.69 24.06
N TYR A 17 -7.63 6.77 23.11
CA TYR A 17 -7.80 5.34 23.36
C TYR A 17 -6.46 4.60 23.30
N ASP A 18 -6.09 3.93 24.40
CA ASP A 18 -4.76 3.31 24.54
C ASP A 18 -4.68 1.85 24.02
N TYR A 19 -5.81 1.22 23.70
CA TYR A 19 -5.89 -0.23 23.45
C TYR A 19 -6.15 -0.64 21.99
N LEU A 20 -6.13 0.29 21.03
CA LEU A 20 -6.44 -0.04 19.62
C LEU A 20 -5.61 -1.20 19.06
N LYS A 21 -4.29 -1.20 19.31
CA LYS A 21 -3.40 -2.28 18.88
C LYS A 21 -3.79 -3.63 19.49
N LEU A 22 -4.12 -3.65 20.77
CA LEU A 22 -4.51 -4.88 21.48
C LEU A 22 -5.81 -5.44 20.89
N ASP A 23 -6.79 -4.56 20.69
CA ASP A 23 -8.09 -4.93 20.14
C ASP A 23 -8.00 -5.42 18.70
N LEU A 24 -7.15 -4.80 17.86
CA LEU A 24 -6.87 -5.25 16.50
C LEU A 24 -6.31 -6.68 16.49
N VAL A 25 -5.34 -6.97 17.37
CA VAL A 25 -4.76 -8.32 17.49
C VAL A 25 -5.80 -9.34 17.94
N ASP A 26 -6.62 -9.02 18.95
CA ASP A 26 -7.69 -9.91 19.42
C ASP A 26 -8.74 -10.16 18.32
N TRP A 27 -9.10 -9.11 17.58
CA TRP A 27 -10.06 -9.17 16.47
C TRP A 27 -9.62 -10.11 15.35
N ASP A 28 -8.35 -10.06 14.95
CA ASP A 28 -7.79 -11.00 13.96
C ASP A 28 -7.63 -12.41 14.53
N HIS A 29 -7.06 -12.52 15.73
CA HIS A 29 -6.77 -13.80 16.36
C HIS A 29 -8.04 -14.62 16.63
N ARG A 30 -9.12 -13.97 17.05
CA ARG A 30 -10.39 -14.64 17.37
C ARG A 30 -11.32 -14.77 16.17
N ASN A 31 -10.85 -14.44 14.96
CA ASN A 31 -11.64 -14.50 13.74
C ASN A 31 -12.95 -13.68 13.82
N LEU A 32 -12.89 -12.50 14.43
CA LEU A 32 -14.09 -11.65 14.55
C LEU A 32 -14.48 -11.01 13.19
N HIS A 33 -13.59 -11.07 12.20
CA HIS A 33 -13.84 -10.65 10.81
C HIS A 33 -14.40 -11.75 9.89
N GLY A 34 -14.36 -13.02 10.31
CA GLY A 34 -14.92 -14.14 9.56
C GLY A 34 -14.05 -14.74 8.45
N LYS A 35 -12.77 -14.35 8.31
CA LYS A 35 -11.84 -14.91 7.30
C LYS A 35 -10.93 -16.04 7.82
N GLY A 36 -10.96 -16.33 9.11
CA GLY A 36 -10.17 -17.36 9.78
C GLY A 36 -9.36 -16.79 10.95
N VAL A 37 -8.93 -17.68 11.86
CA VAL A 37 -8.02 -17.34 12.96
C VAL A 37 -6.69 -16.87 12.38
N ASP A 38 -6.19 -15.72 12.86
CA ASP A 38 -4.90 -15.14 12.46
C ASP A 38 -4.74 -14.94 10.94
N TYR A 39 -5.85 -14.66 10.25
CA TYR A 39 -5.86 -14.51 8.79
C TYR A 39 -4.93 -13.37 8.32
N TYR A 40 -4.87 -12.27 9.07
CA TYR A 40 -3.95 -11.15 8.82
C TYR A 40 -2.59 -11.32 9.50
N GLY A 41 -2.52 -12.21 10.49
CA GLY A 41 -1.32 -12.53 11.25
C GLY A 41 -0.90 -11.38 12.17
N LEU A 42 -1.84 -10.58 12.68
CA LEU A 42 -1.52 -9.40 13.50
C LEU A 42 -0.82 -9.79 14.81
N MET A 43 -1.17 -10.92 15.41
CA MET A 43 -0.48 -11.42 16.60
C MET A 43 1.00 -11.70 16.33
N ALA A 44 1.32 -12.35 15.20
CA ALA A 44 2.71 -12.61 14.80
C ALA A 44 3.43 -11.30 14.45
N SER A 45 2.77 -10.42 13.69
CA SER A 45 3.34 -9.15 13.20
C SER A 45 3.69 -8.17 14.32
N THR A 46 3.05 -8.30 15.49
CA THR A 46 3.25 -7.42 16.65
C THR A 46 4.17 -7.97 17.73
N GLN A 47 4.74 -9.17 17.53
CA GLN A 47 5.65 -9.78 18.49
C GLN A 47 6.91 -8.93 18.71
N PRO A 48 7.49 -8.93 19.92
CA PRO A 48 8.79 -8.31 20.16
C PRO A 48 9.85 -8.85 19.20
N GLY A 49 10.63 -7.94 18.59
CA GLY A 49 11.70 -8.28 17.66
C GLY A 49 11.27 -8.40 16.19
N VAL A 50 9.97 -8.35 15.88
CA VAL A 50 9.51 -8.21 14.49
C VAL A 50 9.75 -6.79 14.01
N ASP A 51 10.47 -6.64 12.90
CA ASP A 51 10.69 -5.33 12.29
C ASP A 51 9.35 -4.81 11.71
N PRO A 52 8.84 -3.64 12.16
CA PRO A 52 7.63 -3.04 11.58
C PRO A 52 7.76 -2.69 10.09
N LYS A 53 8.98 -2.72 9.54
CA LYS A 53 9.31 -2.53 8.12
C LYS A 53 9.85 -3.81 7.48
N ALA A 54 9.53 -4.99 8.02
CA ALA A 54 10.00 -6.27 7.51
C ALA A 54 9.78 -6.41 5.99
N VAL A 55 10.82 -6.85 5.29
CA VAL A 55 10.88 -6.89 3.81
C VAL A 55 9.90 -7.87 3.19
N ASP A 56 9.48 -8.88 3.95
CA ASP A 56 8.49 -9.88 3.55
C ASP A 56 7.04 -9.39 3.71
N GLY A 57 6.83 -8.16 4.18
CA GLY A 57 5.51 -7.58 4.41
C GLY A 57 4.82 -8.08 5.68
N SER A 58 5.55 -8.72 6.60
CA SER A 58 5.02 -9.23 7.87
C SER A 58 5.05 -8.24 9.04
N GLY A 59 5.65 -7.07 8.87
CA GLY A 59 5.73 -6.06 9.93
C GLY A 59 4.36 -5.51 10.34
N PHE A 60 4.29 -4.81 11.47
CA PHE A 60 3.08 -4.10 11.91
C PHE A 60 3.31 -2.58 11.94
N ASN A 61 2.63 -1.84 11.08
CA ASN A 61 2.70 -0.39 11.01
C ASN A 61 1.43 0.21 10.37
N LEU A 62 0.77 1.08 11.12
CA LEU A 62 -0.42 1.83 10.72
C LEU A 62 0.03 3.24 10.30
N GLU A 63 -0.19 3.62 9.04
CA GLU A 63 0.25 4.92 8.51
C GLU A 63 -0.88 5.71 7.85
N GLY A 64 -2.06 5.12 7.63
CA GLY A 64 -3.20 5.84 7.06
C GLY A 64 -4.40 5.93 8.00
N LEU A 65 -5.09 7.07 7.97
CA LEU A 65 -6.33 7.33 8.69
C LEU A 65 -7.21 8.24 7.85
N ALA A 66 -8.44 7.81 7.53
CA ALA A 66 -9.45 8.66 6.91
C ALA A 66 -10.83 8.32 7.45
N MET A 67 -11.75 9.29 7.52
CA MET A 67 -13.16 8.97 7.76
C MET A 67 -13.73 8.18 6.58
N ALA A 68 -14.59 7.20 6.86
CA ALA A 68 -15.29 6.44 5.84
C ALA A 68 -16.39 7.29 5.17
N PRO A 69 -16.84 6.95 3.94
CA PRO A 69 -17.91 7.69 3.28
C PRO A 69 -19.21 7.62 4.08
N GLY A 70 -19.99 8.70 4.05
CA GLY A 70 -21.39 8.67 4.50
C GLY A 70 -21.61 8.67 6.02
N GLY A 71 -20.57 8.84 6.85
CA GLY A 71 -20.73 8.93 8.30
C GLY A 71 -19.56 9.59 9.02
N GLY A 72 -19.83 10.14 10.20
CA GLY A 72 -18.84 10.79 11.06
C GLY A 72 -18.22 9.89 12.12
N GLU A 73 -18.62 8.62 12.23
CA GLU A 73 -18.18 7.71 13.31
C GLU A 73 -17.14 6.67 12.87
N THR A 74 -17.23 6.23 11.61
CA THR A 74 -16.35 5.17 11.11
C THR A 74 -15.09 5.78 10.51
N ALA A 75 -13.92 5.34 11.00
CA ALA A 75 -12.64 5.67 10.38
C ALA A 75 -12.00 4.42 9.74
N TYR A 76 -11.42 4.60 8.56
CA TYR A 76 -10.51 3.66 7.94
C TYR A 76 -9.12 3.81 8.54
N VAL A 77 -8.67 2.80 9.29
CA VAL A 77 -7.29 2.68 9.75
C VAL A 77 -6.54 1.79 8.77
N ALA A 78 -5.49 2.30 8.15
CA ALA A 78 -4.82 1.66 7.04
C ALA A 78 -3.36 1.28 7.35
N CYS A 79 -2.99 0.09 6.93
CA CYS A 79 -1.69 -0.50 7.19
C CYS A 79 -0.70 -0.19 6.06
N ARG A 80 0.49 0.30 6.42
CA ARG A 80 1.70 0.09 5.60
C ARG A 80 2.05 -1.40 5.58
N ALA A 81 2.00 -2.01 6.76
CA ALA A 81 2.25 -3.42 6.99
C ALA A 81 1.36 -3.88 8.17
N PRO A 82 0.90 -5.13 8.19
CA PRO A 82 1.26 -6.15 7.23
C PRO A 82 0.51 -6.02 5.90
N LEU A 83 1.03 -6.67 4.87
CA LEU A 83 0.21 -7.01 3.71
C LEU A 83 -0.64 -8.26 4.04
N ALA A 84 -1.80 -8.38 3.40
CA ALA A 84 -2.78 -9.42 3.65
C ALA A 84 -2.93 -10.39 2.46
N PRO A 85 -3.44 -11.62 2.69
CA PRO A 85 -3.44 -12.32 3.98
C PRO A 85 -2.03 -12.71 4.43
N ALA A 86 -1.90 -13.25 5.65
CA ALA A 86 -0.61 -13.60 6.23
C ALA A 86 0.21 -14.59 5.39
N GLY A 87 -0.45 -15.55 4.75
CA GLY A 87 0.20 -16.59 3.96
C GLY A 87 0.73 -16.13 2.60
N SER A 88 0.28 -14.98 2.07
CA SER A 88 0.67 -14.54 0.72
C SER A 88 1.13 -13.08 0.61
N ARG A 89 0.75 -12.21 1.57
CA ARG A 89 1.22 -10.82 1.68
C ARG A 89 1.03 -10.01 0.37
N VAL A 90 -0.16 -10.08 -0.22
CA VAL A 90 -0.45 -9.56 -1.58
C VAL A 90 -1.18 -8.21 -1.59
N TYR A 91 -2.06 -7.98 -0.62
CA TYR A 91 -2.99 -6.85 -0.56
C TYR A 91 -2.61 -5.87 0.55
N ALA A 92 -2.86 -4.58 0.35
CA ALA A 92 -2.92 -3.63 1.45
C ALA A 92 -4.15 -3.91 2.33
N LEU A 93 -4.06 -3.57 3.61
CA LEU A 93 -5.12 -3.80 4.58
C LEU A 93 -5.67 -2.47 5.10
N ILE A 94 -6.99 -2.30 5.02
CA ILE A 94 -7.74 -1.25 5.71
C ILE A 94 -8.71 -1.92 6.68
N ILE A 95 -8.76 -1.42 7.91
CA ILE A 95 -9.61 -1.92 8.98
C ILE A 95 -10.55 -0.79 9.39
N PRO A 96 -11.86 -0.89 9.08
CA PRO A 96 -12.83 0.09 9.55
C PRO A 96 -12.99 0.00 11.06
N VAL A 97 -12.78 1.11 11.77
CA VAL A 97 -13.10 1.30 13.19
C VAL A 97 -14.44 2.02 13.26
N LEU A 98 -15.49 1.32 13.67
CA LEU A 98 -16.89 1.74 13.55
C LEU A 98 -17.31 2.82 14.56
N ASN A 99 -16.57 2.96 15.66
CA ASN A 99 -16.87 3.87 16.76
C ASN A 99 -15.71 4.84 17.04
N PHE A 100 -15.02 5.29 15.99
CA PHE A 100 -13.75 6.01 16.08
C PHE A 100 -13.83 7.29 16.91
N THR A 101 -14.88 8.12 16.74
CA THR A 101 -14.95 9.40 17.47
C THR A 101 -15.12 9.18 18.98
N SER A 102 -15.94 8.19 19.35
CA SER A 102 -16.15 7.80 20.75
C SER A 102 -14.87 7.26 21.39
N LEU A 103 -14.04 6.53 20.64
CA LEU A 103 -12.73 6.07 21.10
C LEU A 103 -11.76 7.24 21.24
N ALA A 104 -11.69 8.12 20.23
CA ALA A 104 -10.76 9.24 20.21
C ALA A 104 -11.00 10.25 21.35
N GLY A 105 -12.25 10.38 21.80
CA GLY A 105 -12.65 11.22 22.94
C GLY A 105 -12.77 10.49 24.29
N GLY A 106 -12.57 9.17 24.35
CA GLY A 106 -12.88 8.35 25.53
C GLY A 106 -11.71 7.51 26.02
N ASN A 107 -11.77 7.06 27.28
CA ASN A 107 -10.77 6.18 27.90
C ASN A 107 -11.36 4.78 28.19
N GLY A 108 -12.07 4.20 27.24
CA GLY A 108 -12.69 2.88 27.39
C GLY A 108 -11.69 1.76 27.75
N PRO A 109 -12.12 0.67 28.40
CA PRO A 109 -11.26 -0.48 28.67
C PRO A 109 -10.85 -1.22 27.37
N PRO A 110 -9.86 -2.13 27.41
CA PRO A 110 -9.57 -3.03 26.30
C PRO A 110 -10.83 -3.73 25.78
N GLY A 111 -10.90 -3.94 24.46
CA GLY A 111 -12.05 -4.51 23.76
C GLY A 111 -13.16 -3.50 23.44
N SER A 112 -12.94 -2.19 23.67
CA SER A 112 -13.93 -1.16 23.34
C SER A 112 -13.97 -0.82 21.85
N ALA A 113 -12.91 -1.11 21.08
CA ALA A 113 -12.91 -0.84 19.65
C ALA A 113 -13.81 -1.81 18.89
N GLN A 114 -14.66 -1.26 18.02
CA GLN A 114 -15.55 -2.04 17.16
C GLN A 114 -15.03 -1.98 15.73
N PHE A 115 -14.87 -3.13 15.10
CA PHE A 115 -14.30 -3.23 13.75
C PHE A 115 -15.35 -3.72 12.75
N GLY A 116 -15.30 -3.14 11.54
CA GLY A 116 -16.12 -3.56 10.41
C GLY A 116 -15.49 -4.67 9.58
N MET A 117 -16.09 -4.95 8.43
CA MET A 117 -15.49 -5.85 7.45
C MET A 117 -14.18 -5.25 6.91
N PRO A 118 -13.06 -6.01 6.92
CA PRO A 118 -11.80 -5.54 6.39
C PRO A 118 -11.84 -5.35 4.88
N ILE A 119 -11.02 -4.42 4.40
CA ILE A 119 -10.84 -4.15 2.97
C ILE A 119 -9.42 -4.58 2.58
N GLU A 120 -9.34 -5.54 1.68
CA GLU A 120 -8.11 -6.01 1.06
C GLU A 120 -7.97 -5.35 -0.31
N MET A 121 -7.00 -4.44 -0.42
CA MET A 121 -6.87 -3.56 -1.58
C MET A 121 -5.63 -3.93 -2.39
N ASP A 122 -5.79 -4.18 -3.70
CA ASP A 122 -4.67 -4.46 -4.59
C ASP A 122 -3.94 -3.17 -4.99
N LEU A 123 -2.96 -2.77 -4.17
CA LEU A 123 -2.02 -1.68 -4.48
C LEU A 123 -0.73 -2.20 -5.12
N PHE A 124 -0.86 -3.29 -5.88
CA PHE A 124 0.23 -3.93 -6.61
C PHE A 124 1.43 -4.34 -5.73
N GLY A 125 1.16 -4.81 -4.50
CA GLY A 125 2.18 -5.24 -3.52
C GLY A 125 2.67 -4.13 -2.59
N ARG A 126 1.99 -2.98 -2.56
CA ARG A 126 2.26 -1.87 -1.63
C ARG A 126 1.27 -1.89 -0.47
N GLY A 127 1.72 -1.34 0.65
CA GLY A 127 0.85 -0.91 1.74
C GLY A 127 0.51 0.58 1.62
N ILE A 128 -0.33 1.05 2.53
CA ILE A 128 -0.83 2.43 2.55
C ILE A 128 0.08 3.29 3.43
N ARG A 129 0.50 4.42 2.89
CA ARG A 129 1.37 5.43 3.55
C ARG A 129 0.59 6.62 4.06
N SER A 130 -0.47 6.96 3.35
CA SER A 130 -1.46 7.97 3.70
C SER A 130 -2.69 7.70 2.86
N ILE A 131 -3.86 7.99 3.42
CA ILE A 131 -5.15 7.93 2.76
C ILE A 131 -5.93 9.15 3.23
N GLU A 132 -6.43 9.94 2.30
CA GLU A 132 -7.28 11.10 2.59
C GLU A 132 -8.55 10.98 1.76
N GLY A 133 -9.70 11.31 2.34
CA GLY A 133 -11.00 11.14 1.72
C GLY A 133 -11.93 12.34 1.87
N VAL A 134 -12.70 12.64 0.81
CA VAL A 134 -13.83 13.58 0.85
C VAL A 134 -15.02 13.00 0.09
N GLY A 135 -16.12 12.78 0.81
CA GLY A 135 -17.30 12.11 0.27
C GLY A 135 -16.94 10.71 -0.24
N SER A 136 -17.06 10.48 -1.55
CA SER A 136 -16.70 9.23 -2.22
C SER A 136 -15.43 9.35 -3.06
N ASN A 137 -14.48 10.19 -2.66
CA ASN A 137 -13.20 10.38 -3.38
C ASN A 137 -12.05 10.26 -2.39
N TYR A 138 -11.19 9.25 -2.61
CA TYR A 138 -10.03 8.96 -1.78
C TYR A 138 -8.77 9.02 -2.62
N LEU A 139 -7.77 9.70 -2.08
CA LEU A 139 -6.41 9.68 -2.61
C LEU A 139 -5.54 8.87 -1.64
N ILE A 140 -4.78 7.95 -2.20
CA ILE A 140 -3.95 7.01 -1.44
C ILE A 140 -2.52 7.15 -1.92
N ILE A 141 -1.61 7.36 -0.98
CA ILE A 141 -0.18 7.16 -1.20
C ILE A 141 0.13 5.71 -0.86
N ALA A 142 0.58 4.94 -1.84
CA ALA A 142 0.96 3.55 -1.67
C ALA A 142 2.48 3.41 -1.77
N GLY A 143 3.09 2.60 -0.90
CA GLY A 143 4.53 2.30 -0.96
C GLY A 143 4.84 0.89 -0.44
N PRO A 144 6.05 0.37 -0.68
CA PRO A 144 6.43 -0.98 -0.24
C PRO A 144 6.38 -1.09 1.29
N PRO A 145 6.16 -2.27 1.89
CA PRO A 145 6.22 -2.44 3.34
C PRO A 145 7.63 -2.16 3.89
N ALA A 146 8.68 -2.52 3.13
CA ALA A 146 10.08 -2.22 3.42
C ALA A 146 10.42 -0.73 3.23
N PRO A 147 11.63 -0.26 3.62
CA PRO A 147 12.18 0.97 3.07
C PRO A 147 12.13 0.94 1.54
N ALA A 148 11.69 2.04 0.93
CA ALA A 148 11.42 2.05 -0.50
C ALA A 148 12.70 1.95 -1.33
N VAL A 149 12.64 1.13 -2.37
CA VAL A 149 13.59 1.18 -3.48
C VAL A 149 12.98 2.00 -4.60
N THR A 150 13.78 2.67 -5.41
CA THR A 150 13.26 3.53 -6.48
C THR A 150 12.75 2.76 -7.70
N ASN A 151 12.78 1.43 -7.66
CA ASN A 151 12.51 0.57 -8.81
C ASN A 151 11.13 -0.06 -8.70
N TYR A 152 10.38 0.02 -9.79
CA TYR A 152 9.15 -0.74 -9.96
C TYR A 152 9.40 -2.25 -9.79
N PRO A 153 8.51 -3.03 -9.13
CA PRO A 153 7.23 -2.63 -8.53
C PRO A 153 7.32 -2.27 -7.04
N ASN A 154 8.49 -1.90 -6.53
CA ASN A 154 8.72 -1.58 -5.12
C ASN A 154 8.93 -0.07 -4.89
N ASP A 155 8.32 0.77 -5.73
CA ASP A 155 8.32 2.23 -5.69
C ASP A 155 7.04 2.80 -5.07
N PHE A 156 7.00 4.11 -4.80
CA PHE A 156 5.76 4.78 -4.38
C PHE A 156 4.84 5.05 -5.57
N ARG A 157 3.53 4.97 -5.34
CA ARG A 157 2.49 5.25 -6.34
C ARG A 157 1.30 5.97 -5.71
N LEU A 158 0.61 6.78 -6.50
CA LEU A 158 -0.69 7.35 -6.12
C LEU A 158 -1.82 6.47 -6.65
N TYR A 159 -2.88 6.34 -5.87
CA TYR A 159 -4.12 5.68 -6.27
C TYR A 159 -5.33 6.56 -5.92
N THR A 160 -6.33 6.54 -6.78
CA THR A 160 -7.66 7.07 -6.48
C THR A 160 -8.63 5.92 -6.18
N TRP A 161 -9.57 6.15 -5.27
CA TRP A 161 -10.57 5.15 -4.89
C TRP A 161 -11.87 5.82 -4.47
N THR A 162 -12.99 5.12 -4.55
CA THR A 162 -14.33 5.68 -4.31
C THR A 162 -14.74 5.67 -2.84
N GLY A 163 -13.98 5.00 -1.97
CA GLY A 163 -14.38 4.71 -0.61
C GLY A 163 -15.29 3.48 -0.47
N ASN A 164 -15.77 2.90 -1.59
CA ASN A 164 -16.58 1.70 -1.58
C ASN A 164 -15.70 0.45 -1.59
N PRO A 165 -15.79 -0.46 -0.60
CA PRO A 165 -15.00 -1.70 -0.54
C PRO A 165 -15.10 -2.61 -1.77
N ALA A 166 -16.18 -2.50 -2.56
CA ALA A 166 -16.37 -3.28 -3.77
C ALA A 166 -15.60 -2.74 -5.00
N ASP A 167 -15.18 -1.48 -4.96
CA ASP A 167 -14.52 -0.82 -6.09
C ASP A 167 -13.01 -1.01 -6.00
N ALA A 168 -12.38 -1.35 -7.13
CA ALA A 168 -10.94 -1.49 -7.21
C ALA A 168 -10.25 -0.10 -7.15
N PRO A 169 -9.07 0.01 -6.52
CA PRO A 169 -8.27 1.24 -6.57
C PRO A 169 -7.75 1.48 -8.00
N GLN A 170 -7.69 2.74 -8.39
CA GLN A 170 -7.22 3.17 -9.71
C GLN A 170 -5.81 3.73 -9.58
N LEU A 171 -4.84 3.08 -10.22
CA LEU A 171 -3.45 3.56 -10.25
C LEU A 171 -3.37 4.84 -11.08
N ARG A 172 -2.62 5.81 -10.55
CA ARG A 172 -2.29 7.07 -11.20
C ARG A 172 -0.87 7.04 -11.78
N SER A 173 -0.68 7.62 -12.97
CA SER A 173 0.62 7.67 -13.65
C SER A 173 1.60 8.71 -13.08
N THR A 174 1.30 9.30 -11.91
CA THR A 174 2.16 10.24 -11.21
C THR A 174 3.57 9.72 -11.04
N ARG A 175 4.55 10.57 -11.32
CA ARG A 175 5.98 10.27 -11.10
C ARG A 175 6.39 10.70 -9.69
N LEU A 176 6.74 9.73 -8.85
CA LEU A 176 7.19 9.95 -7.47
C LEU A 176 8.68 9.60 -7.27
N THR A 177 9.47 9.49 -8.36
CA THR A 177 10.88 9.11 -8.29
C THR A 177 11.68 10.06 -7.39
N GLY A 178 12.41 9.51 -6.43
CA GLY A 178 13.23 10.28 -5.49
C GLY A 178 12.44 10.96 -4.37
N LEU A 179 11.14 10.68 -4.26
CA LEU A 179 10.31 11.07 -3.13
C LEU A 179 10.15 9.90 -2.15
N ASN A 180 9.82 10.22 -0.90
CA ASN A 180 9.50 9.25 0.14
C ASN A 180 8.21 9.70 0.85
N PRO A 181 7.09 9.80 0.11
CA PRO A 181 5.89 10.46 0.57
C PRO A 181 5.17 9.66 1.66
N GLU A 182 4.78 10.35 2.73
CA GLU A 182 4.10 9.82 3.92
C GLU A 182 2.87 10.63 4.33
N GLY A 183 2.59 11.74 3.63
CA GLY A 183 1.40 12.55 3.89
C GLY A 183 0.89 13.24 2.64
N ILE A 184 -0.42 13.36 2.55
CA ILE A 184 -1.12 14.25 1.63
C ILE A 184 -1.44 15.51 2.44
N VAL A 185 -1.02 16.69 1.97
CA VAL A 185 -1.23 17.93 2.73
C VAL A 185 -2.70 18.35 2.71
N GLU A 186 -3.29 18.35 1.51
CA GLU A 186 -4.69 18.66 1.28
C GLU A 186 -5.16 17.96 0.01
N LEU A 187 -6.44 17.55 0.00
CA LEU A 187 -7.06 17.01 -1.21
C LEU A 187 -7.30 18.13 -2.23
N PRO A 188 -6.95 17.94 -3.52
CA PRO A 188 -7.28 18.92 -4.54
C PRO A 188 -8.79 19.04 -4.72
N LEU A 189 -9.24 20.21 -5.18
CA LEU A 189 -10.65 20.44 -5.51
C LEU A 189 -11.14 19.43 -6.56
N LEU A 190 -12.36 18.93 -6.36
CA LEU A 190 -13.05 18.08 -7.31
C LEU A 190 -13.54 18.88 -8.53
N PRO A 191 -13.68 18.25 -9.71
CA PRO A 191 -13.32 16.87 -10.02
C PRO A 191 -11.80 16.68 -10.19
N TRP A 192 -11.32 15.48 -9.88
CA TRP A 192 -9.92 15.11 -10.10
C TRP A 192 -9.67 14.70 -11.55
N SER A 193 -8.65 15.30 -12.15
CA SER A 193 -8.16 15.06 -13.51
C SER A 193 -6.64 14.88 -13.50
N ALA A 194 -6.05 14.49 -14.63
CA ALA A 194 -4.62 14.15 -14.68
C ALA A 194 -3.68 15.34 -14.40
N ASP A 195 -4.12 16.53 -14.74
CA ASP A 195 -3.43 17.80 -14.55
C ASP A 195 -3.62 18.40 -13.15
N ARG A 196 -4.54 17.86 -12.33
CA ARG A 196 -4.69 18.33 -10.94
C ARG A 196 -3.40 18.08 -10.17
N GLU A 197 -2.98 19.07 -9.40
CA GLU A 197 -1.82 18.97 -8.55
C GLU A 197 -2.23 18.66 -7.12
N VAL A 198 -1.42 17.86 -6.44
CA VAL A 198 -1.53 17.59 -5.01
C VAL A 198 -0.18 17.83 -4.37
N GLN A 199 -0.19 18.40 -3.16
CA GLN A 199 1.02 18.57 -2.38
C GLN A 199 1.25 17.35 -1.48
N LEU A 200 2.42 16.75 -1.59
CA LEU A 200 2.84 15.60 -0.80
C LEU A 200 3.93 16.01 0.20
N LEU A 201 3.88 15.43 1.39
CA LEU A 201 4.92 15.52 2.42
C LEU A 201 5.76 14.23 2.40
N SER A 202 7.08 14.37 2.31
CA SER A 202 8.02 13.24 2.34
C SER A 202 8.85 13.17 3.62
N ASP A 203 8.97 11.95 4.15
CA ASP A 203 9.89 11.60 5.23
C ASP A 203 11.33 11.74 4.73
N CYS A 204 12.11 12.55 5.44
CA CYS A 204 13.53 12.71 5.19
C CYS A 204 14.39 12.16 6.34
N GLY A 205 13.82 11.42 7.29
CA GLY A 205 14.46 10.98 8.53
C GLY A 205 15.78 10.20 8.34
N THR A 206 15.96 9.51 7.21
CA THR A 206 17.20 8.77 6.87
C THR A 206 18.12 9.52 5.91
N ARG A 207 17.73 10.72 5.45
CA ARG A 207 18.51 11.50 4.49
C ARG A 207 19.70 12.16 5.20
N ILE A 208 20.87 12.12 4.56
CA ILE A 208 22.07 12.85 4.97
C ILE A 208 22.10 14.15 4.17
N TRP A 209 22.16 15.30 4.87
CA TRP A 209 22.09 16.62 4.24
C TRP A 209 23.45 17.32 4.16
N TYR A 210 24.32 17.08 5.15
CA TYR A 210 25.50 17.90 5.38
C TYR A 210 26.82 17.19 5.03
N GLY A 211 26.74 15.99 4.42
CA GLY A 211 27.92 15.21 4.02
C GLY A 211 28.73 14.66 5.21
N ASP A 212 28.18 14.73 6.41
CA ASP A 212 28.78 14.32 7.69
C ASP A 212 28.49 12.86 8.06
N GLY A 213 27.71 12.15 7.24
CA GLY A 213 27.26 10.79 7.52
C GLY A 213 26.10 10.70 8.52
N VAL A 214 25.61 11.82 9.06
CA VAL A 214 24.54 11.85 10.05
C VAL A 214 23.18 11.96 9.34
N ILE A 215 22.31 11.00 9.60
CA ILE A 215 20.95 11.00 9.06
C ILE A 215 20.06 12.01 9.79
N THR A 216 19.06 12.54 9.08
CA THR A 216 18.20 13.64 9.57
C THR A 216 17.63 13.43 10.97
N LYS A 217 17.11 12.24 11.28
CA LYS A 217 16.50 11.97 12.59
C LYS A 217 17.51 12.00 13.74
N GLU A 218 18.78 11.75 13.45
CA GLU A 218 19.90 11.69 14.41
C GLU A 218 20.68 13.01 14.48
N LEU A 219 20.29 14.04 13.70
CA LEU A 219 20.91 15.35 13.80
C LEU A 219 20.80 15.91 15.24
N PRO A 220 21.90 16.40 15.83
CA PRO A 220 21.92 16.87 17.21
C PRO A 220 21.16 18.19 17.38
N GLU A 221 21.21 19.07 16.37
CA GLU A 221 20.44 20.31 16.33
C GLU A 221 19.06 20.05 15.71
N VAL A 222 18.00 20.21 16.51
CA VAL A 222 16.62 19.93 16.08
C VAL A 222 16.21 20.83 14.92
N ASN A 223 16.65 22.09 14.92
CA ASN A 223 16.34 23.04 13.84
C ASN A 223 16.99 22.69 12.49
N PHE A 224 17.93 21.74 12.47
CA PHE A 224 18.55 21.27 11.22
C PHE A 224 17.83 20.08 10.60
N LYS A 225 16.84 19.50 11.30
CA LYS A 225 15.99 18.43 10.76
C LYS A 225 15.06 19.01 9.70
N LYS A 226 14.90 18.31 8.58
CA LYS A 226 14.15 18.79 7.41
C LYS A 226 13.11 17.76 7.02
N CYS A 227 11.98 18.25 6.49
CA CYS A 227 11.06 17.48 5.66
C CYS A 227 11.05 18.08 4.24
N ARG A 228 10.38 17.42 3.31
CA ARG A 228 10.25 17.90 1.93
C ARG A 228 8.79 17.94 1.52
N LEU A 229 8.38 19.04 0.90
CA LEU A 229 7.07 19.21 0.27
C LEU A 229 7.26 19.27 -1.24
N ASP A 230 6.44 18.53 -1.98
CA ASP A 230 6.47 18.52 -3.44
C ASP A 230 5.05 18.61 -4.00
N TRP A 231 4.86 19.49 -4.98
CA TRP A 231 3.67 19.47 -5.83
C TRP A 231 3.86 18.45 -6.94
N VAL A 232 2.89 17.56 -7.12
CA VAL A 232 2.90 16.56 -8.19
C VAL A 232 1.57 16.55 -8.92
N SER A 233 1.60 16.39 -10.24
CA SER A 233 0.39 16.15 -11.02
C SER A 233 -0.15 14.75 -10.76
N MET A 234 -1.47 14.62 -10.66
CA MET A 234 -2.15 13.37 -10.40
C MET A 234 -2.00 12.36 -11.53
N GLY A 235 -1.60 12.73 -12.75
CA GLY A 235 -1.38 11.81 -13.87
C GLY A 235 -2.66 11.10 -14.35
N GLU A 236 -2.58 10.33 -15.43
CA GLU A 236 -3.72 9.57 -15.96
C GLU A 236 -4.04 8.36 -15.08
N VAL A 237 -5.28 7.86 -15.16
CA VAL A 237 -5.58 6.50 -14.67
C VAL A 237 -4.94 5.50 -15.63
N VAL A 238 -4.12 4.59 -15.10
CA VAL A 238 -3.41 3.58 -15.88
C VAL A 238 -3.51 2.20 -15.22
N LEU A 239 -3.32 1.14 -16.01
CA LEU A 239 -3.11 -0.19 -15.45
C LEU A 239 -1.63 -0.36 -15.04
N PRO A 240 -1.34 -1.05 -13.92
CA PRO A 240 0.03 -1.40 -13.59
C PRO A 240 0.63 -2.36 -14.63
N GLU A 241 1.90 -2.13 -14.97
CA GLU A 241 2.66 -3.00 -15.87
C GLU A 241 2.86 -4.40 -15.25
N PRO A 242 2.75 -5.50 -16.02
CA PRO A 242 2.95 -6.82 -15.45
C PRO A 242 4.43 -7.06 -15.08
N VAL A 243 4.66 -7.81 -14.00
CA VAL A 243 6.02 -8.11 -13.50
C VAL A 243 6.19 -9.60 -13.28
N ILE A 244 7.27 -10.18 -13.81
CA ILE A 244 7.68 -11.55 -13.46
C ILE A 244 8.30 -11.55 -12.06
N LEU A 245 7.74 -12.36 -11.18
CA LEU A 245 8.17 -12.50 -9.78
C LEU A 245 9.17 -13.64 -9.58
N GLY A 246 9.15 -14.64 -10.48
CA GLY A 246 10.08 -15.75 -10.43
C GLY A 246 9.82 -16.76 -11.55
N VAL A 247 10.87 -17.49 -11.91
CA VAL A 247 10.82 -18.61 -12.84
C VAL A 247 11.49 -19.78 -12.15
N ASP A 248 10.69 -20.78 -11.78
CA ASP A 248 11.17 -21.96 -11.05
C ASP A 248 11.05 -23.20 -11.93
N PRO A 249 12.03 -24.13 -11.94
CA PRO A 249 11.87 -25.41 -12.61
C PRO A 249 10.81 -26.28 -11.92
N GLU A 250 9.98 -26.98 -12.70
CA GLU A 250 8.92 -27.89 -12.25
C GLU A 250 8.91 -29.13 -13.16
N GLY A 251 9.89 -30.03 -12.97
CA GLY A 251 10.10 -31.17 -13.85
C GLY A 251 10.61 -30.75 -15.23
N SER A 252 9.90 -31.13 -16.30
CA SER A 252 10.20 -30.68 -17.68
C SER A 252 9.60 -29.30 -18.03
N LEU A 253 8.92 -28.67 -17.08
CA LEU A 253 8.29 -27.36 -17.23
C LEU A 253 9.06 -26.30 -16.44
N LEU A 254 8.85 -25.05 -16.83
CA LEU A 254 9.16 -23.85 -16.06
C LEU A 254 7.85 -23.26 -15.55
N ARG A 255 7.80 -23.02 -14.24
CA ARG A 255 6.73 -22.32 -13.56
C ARG A 255 7.08 -20.84 -13.44
N ILE A 256 6.38 -20.01 -14.20
CA ILE A 256 6.57 -18.56 -14.20
C ILE A 256 5.50 -17.95 -13.30
N ARG A 257 5.92 -17.41 -12.15
CA ARG A 257 5.06 -16.60 -11.28
C ARG A 257 5.18 -15.14 -11.70
N TRP A 258 4.05 -14.48 -11.88
CA TRP A 258 4.01 -13.08 -12.31
C TRP A 258 2.82 -12.34 -11.71
N ARG A 259 2.92 -11.02 -11.63
CA ARG A 259 1.87 -10.12 -11.17
C ARG A 259 1.31 -9.34 -12.35
N GLY A 260 -0.01 -9.18 -12.39
CA GLY A 260 -0.70 -8.29 -13.32
C GLY A 260 -1.92 -7.67 -12.66
N ALA A 261 -2.44 -6.58 -13.23
CA ALA A 261 -3.72 -6.01 -12.82
C ALA A 261 -4.83 -7.06 -12.94
N THR A 262 -5.66 -7.21 -11.90
CA THR A 262 -6.82 -8.12 -11.93
C THR A 262 -7.82 -7.71 -13.01
N GLY A 263 -8.33 -8.67 -13.79
CA GLY A 263 -9.17 -8.41 -14.96
C GLY A 263 -8.41 -8.01 -16.23
N GLY A 264 -7.11 -7.73 -16.13
CA GLY A 264 -6.27 -7.43 -17.28
C GLY A 264 -6.06 -8.65 -18.17
N ARG A 265 -5.85 -8.40 -19.47
CA ARG A 265 -5.52 -9.42 -20.47
C ARG A 265 -4.04 -9.37 -20.80
N TYR A 266 -3.41 -10.54 -20.87
CA TYR A 266 -1.97 -10.65 -21.06
C TYR A 266 -1.60 -11.80 -21.98
N ARG A 267 -0.41 -11.71 -22.57
CA ARG A 267 0.24 -12.79 -23.31
C ARG A 267 1.65 -13.00 -22.81
N LEU A 268 2.00 -14.24 -22.54
CA LEU A 268 3.38 -14.61 -22.25
C LEU A 268 4.16 -14.72 -23.56
N GLN A 269 5.32 -14.09 -23.63
CA GLN A 269 6.22 -14.15 -24.78
C GLN A 269 7.59 -14.66 -24.37
N THR A 270 8.33 -15.19 -25.33
CA THR A 270 9.67 -15.75 -25.11
C THR A 270 10.64 -15.39 -26.23
N THR A 271 11.93 -15.36 -25.91
CA THR A 271 13.05 -15.21 -26.86
C THR A 271 14.26 -15.93 -26.29
N ASP A 272 15.19 -16.33 -27.16
CA ASP A 272 16.50 -16.87 -26.75
C ASP A 272 17.57 -15.76 -26.73
N ASP A 273 17.26 -14.57 -27.26
CA ASP A 273 18.09 -13.36 -27.24
C ASP A 273 17.29 -12.19 -26.65
N PRO A 274 17.66 -11.65 -25.48
CA PRO A 274 16.92 -10.56 -24.84
C PRO A 274 17.08 -9.22 -25.57
N ALA A 275 18.08 -9.08 -26.43
CA ALA A 275 18.26 -7.90 -27.29
C ALA A 275 17.38 -7.94 -28.55
N SER A 276 16.76 -9.09 -28.84
CA SER A 276 15.86 -9.24 -29.98
C SER A 276 14.59 -8.40 -29.82
N ALA A 277 14.24 -7.67 -30.89
CA ALA A 277 12.94 -7.02 -31.01
C ALA A 277 11.82 -8.04 -31.32
N ALA A 278 12.17 -9.20 -31.89
CA ALA A 278 11.24 -10.26 -32.27
C ALA A 278 11.11 -11.27 -31.12
N TRP A 279 10.01 -11.15 -30.36
CA TRP A 279 9.62 -12.10 -29.33
C TRP A 279 8.50 -13.00 -29.85
N SER A 280 8.57 -14.28 -29.51
CA SER A 280 7.57 -15.26 -29.91
C SER A 280 6.45 -15.35 -28.88
N ASP A 281 5.22 -15.35 -29.36
CA ASP A 281 4.03 -15.59 -28.55
C ASP A 281 3.98 -17.04 -28.07
N LEU A 282 3.79 -17.23 -26.77
CA LEU A 282 3.42 -18.53 -26.24
C LEU A 282 1.90 -18.70 -26.32
N PRO A 283 1.40 -19.94 -26.58
CA PRO A 283 -0.02 -20.17 -26.78
C PRO A 283 -0.87 -19.75 -25.56
N GLY A 284 -1.97 -19.03 -25.85
CA GLY A 284 -3.00 -18.68 -24.89
C GLY A 284 -2.90 -17.25 -24.36
N ASP A 285 -4.02 -16.54 -24.42
CA ASP A 285 -4.21 -15.27 -23.70
C ASP A 285 -4.70 -15.54 -22.29
N ILE A 286 -4.23 -14.74 -21.35
CA ILE A 286 -4.53 -14.90 -19.93
C ILE A 286 -5.32 -13.69 -19.46
N THR A 287 -6.56 -13.92 -19.01
CA THR A 287 -7.31 -12.94 -18.23
C THR A 287 -7.09 -13.23 -16.75
N THR A 288 -6.47 -12.28 -16.04
CA THR A 288 -6.15 -12.45 -14.62
C THR A 288 -7.41 -12.41 -13.77
N ARG A 289 -7.50 -13.32 -12.80
CA ARG A 289 -8.55 -13.33 -11.76
C ARG A 289 -8.02 -12.97 -10.38
N PHE A 290 -6.70 -13.01 -10.24
CA PHE A 290 -5.97 -12.72 -9.02
C PHE A 290 -4.74 -11.86 -9.36
N PRO A 291 -4.19 -11.11 -8.40
CA PRO A 291 -3.00 -10.30 -8.65
C PRO A 291 -1.80 -11.15 -9.04
N ILE A 292 -1.58 -12.28 -8.36
CA ILE A 292 -0.50 -13.22 -8.64
C ILE A 292 -1.01 -14.36 -9.51
N ASN A 293 -0.31 -14.60 -10.61
CA ASN A 293 -0.65 -15.56 -11.64
C ASN A 293 0.51 -16.53 -11.85
N THR A 294 0.20 -17.72 -12.37
CA THR A 294 1.19 -18.75 -12.69
C THR A 294 0.97 -19.25 -14.10
N SER A 295 2.03 -19.23 -14.90
CA SER A 295 2.08 -19.82 -16.23
C SER A 295 3.06 -20.98 -16.22
N ARG A 296 2.76 -22.04 -16.99
CA ARG A 296 3.64 -23.20 -17.17
C ARG A 296 4.03 -23.34 -18.62
N VAL A 297 5.32 -23.43 -18.87
CA VAL A 297 5.88 -23.55 -20.23
C VAL A 297 6.89 -24.68 -20.25
N ALA A 298 7.06 -25.36 -21.37
CA ALA A 298 8.15 -26.32 -21.52
C ALA A 298 9.49 -25.61 -21.35
N ALA A 299 10.43 -26.19 -20.60
CA ALA A 299 11.77 -25.62 -20.43
C ALA A 299 12.48 -25.47 -21.79
N GLY A 300 12.36 -26.49 -22.64
CA GLY A 300 13.07 -26.59 -23.92
C GLY A 300 14.54 -26.96 -23.72
N ASP A 301 15.26 -27.11 -24.83
CA ASP A 301 16.65 -27.59 -24.83
C ASP A 301 17.67 -26.45 -24.98
N GLN A 302 17.20 -25.20 -25.09
CA GLN A 302 18.07 -24.04 -25.26
C GLN A 302 18.80 -23.69 -23.95
N PRO A 303 20.07 -23.27 -24.01
CA PRO A 303 20.85 -22.96 -22.81
C PRO A 303 20.33 -21.72 -22.07
N HIS A 304 19.70 -20.80 -22.79
CA HIS A 304 19.10 -19.59 -22.25
C HIS A 304 17.76 -19.34 -22.89
N ARG A 305 16.81 -18.85 -22.09
CA ARG A 305 15.48 -18.45 -22.55
C ARG A 305 14.96 -17.34 -21.66
N PHE A 306 14.43 -16.31 -22.30
CA PHE A 306 13.91 -15.11 -21.65
C PHE A 306 12.40 -15.07 -21.81
N PHE A 307 11.74 -14.44 -20.83
CA PHE A 307 10.30 -14.32 -20.77
C PHE A 307 9.89 -12.88 -20.51
N ARG A 308 8.79 -12.45 -21.10
CA ARG A 308 8.10 -11.21 -20.75
C ARG A 308 6.61 -11.42 -20.78
N ILE A 309 5.89 -10.63 -19.99
CA ILE A 309 4.43 -10.59 -20.02
C ILE A 309 4.05 -9.33 -20.80
N MET A 310 3.32 -9.50 -21.89
CA MET A 310 2.79 -8.41 -22.70
C MET A 310 1.34 -8.14 -22.28
N MET A 311 1.02 -6.89 -21.97
CA MET A 311 -0.37 -6.47 -21.75
C MET A 311 -1.08 -6.36 -23.10
N LEU A 312 -2.27 -6.95 -23.20
CA LEU A 312 -3.11 -6.90 -24.38
C LEU A 312 -4.18 -5.80 -24.23
N PRO A 313 -4.69 -5.26 -25.35
CA PRO A 313 -5.87 -4.39 -25.35
C PRO A 313 -7.12 -5.04 -24.76
#